data_AF-A0A2V5LPJ8-F1
#
_entry.id   AF-A0A2V5LPJ8-F1
#
_cell.length_a   1.000
_cell.length_b   1.000
_cell.length_c   1.000
_cell.angle_alpha   90.00
_cell.angle_beta   90.00
_cell.angle_gamma   90.00
#
_symmetry.space_group_name_H-M   'P 1'
#
loop_
_entity.id
_entity.type
_entity.pdbx_description
1 polymer ?
#
loop_
_entity_poly.entity_id
_entity_poly.type
_entity_poly.pdbx_seq_one_letter_code
_entity_poly.pdbx_strand_id
1 'polypeptide(L)'
;MTETSVAPAISPKEPPRILSLIGDTPLVEVTQFDTGPCQLFLKLENQNPGGSIKDRIALSMIEAAEADGNLQPGGTVVEATA
;
A
#
# COMPACT_ATOMS: atom_id res chain seq x y z
N MET A 1 -40.83 10.04 -12.71
CA MET A 1 -40.13 9.09 -11.81
C MET A 1 -38.68 9.12 -12.25
N THR A 2 -37.83 9.85 -11.52
CA THR A 2 -36.42 10.00 -11.86
C THR A 2 -35.70 8.71 -11.51
N GLU A 3 -35.21 7.99 -12.51
CA GLU A 3 -34.34 6.82 -12.32
C GLU A 3 -33.02 7.29 -11.70
N THR A 4 -32.83 6.97 -10.42
CA THR A 4 -31.54 7.07 -9.76
C THR A 4 -30.65 5.97 -10.32
N SER A 5 -29.67 6.37 -11.15
CA SER A 5 -28.58 5.50 -11.60
C SER A 5 -27.83 4.98 -10.37
N VAL A 6 -28.03 3.71 -10.06
CA VAL A 6 -27.30 3.00 -9.00
C VAL A 6 -25.87 2.84 -9.49
N ALA A 7 -24.90 3.35 -8.71
CA ALA A 7 -23.49 3.16 -8.98
C ALA A 7 -23.16 1.66 -9.11
N PRO A 8 -22.30 1.26 -10.06
CA PRO A 8 -22.06 -0.15 -10.33
C PRO A 8 -21.44 -0.82 -9.10
N ALA A 9 -21.96 -2.01 -8.76
CA ALA A 9 -21.41 -2.87 -7.73
C ALA A 9 -19.96 -3.22 -8.08
N ILE A 10 -19.04 -2.87 -7.18
CA ILE A 10 -17.60 -3.12 -7.34
C ILE A 10 -17.39 -4.63 -7.26
N SER A 11 -16.86 -5.23 -8.33
CA SER A 11 -16.60 -6.66 -8.38
C SER A 11 -15.44 -7.03 -7.44
N PRO A 12 -15.52 -8.13 -6.68
CA PRO A 12 -14.68 -8.38 -5.49
C PRO A 12 -13.24 -8.87 -5.78
N LYS A 13 -12.73 -8.76 -7.01
CA LYS A 13 -11.50 -9.45 -7.42
C LYS A 13 -10.31 -8.55 -7.75
N GLU A 14 -10.48 -7.23 -7.69
CA GLU A 14 -9.38 -6.29 -7.92
C GLU A 14 -9.16 -5.48 -6.65
N PRO A 15 -7.95 -5.50 -6.05
CA PRO A 15 -7.69 -4.62 -4.94
C PRO A 15 -8.00 -3.18 -5.37
N PRO A 16 -8.56 -2.34 -4.48
CA PRO A 16 -8.83 -0.94 -4.77
C PRO A 16 -7.65 -0.32 -5.52
N ARG A 17 -7.90 0.42 -6.60
CA ARG A 17 -6.85 0.88 -7.55
C ARG A 17 -5.64 1.59 -6.90
N ILE A 18 -5.77 2.07 -5.66
CA ILE A 18 -4.68 2.66 -4.90
C ILE A 18 -3.77 1.61 -4.22
N LEU A 19 -4.31 0.49 -3.72
CA LEU A 19 -3.52 -0.55 -3.07
C LEU A 19 -2.59 -1.26 -4.05
N SER A 20 -2.99 -1.39 -5.32
CA SER A 20 -2.13 -1.92 -6.38
C SER A 20 -0.92 -1.05 -6.71
N LEU A 21 -0.86 0.19 -6.19
CA LEU A 21 0.29 1.09 -6.34
C LEU A 21 1.28 0.96 -5.17
N ILE A 22 0.97 0.16 -4.15
CA ILE A 22 1.90 -0.15 -3.06
C ILE A 22 2.98 -1.09 -3.61
N GLY A 23 4.24 -0.70 -3.45
CA GLY A 23 5.38 -1.43 -4.01
C GLY A 23 6.04 -0.71 -5.18
N ASP A 24 6.91 -1.44 -5.88
CA ASP A 24 7.64 -0.96 -7.08
C ASP A 24 8.23 0.46 -6.99
N THR A 25 8.61 0.85 -5.77
CA THR A 25 9.19 2.15 -5.49
C THR A 25 10.56 2.28 -6.17
N PRO A 26 10.95 3.49 -6.60
CA PRO A 26 12.22 3.66 -7.30
C PRO A 26 13.44 3.27 -6.49
N LEU A 27 14.45 2.73 -7.17
CA LEU A 27 15.82 2.64 -6.68
C LEU A 27 16.64 3.73 -7.40
N VAL A 28 17.17 4.70 -6.66
CA VAL A 28 17.82 5.88 -7.21
C VAL A 28 19.27 5.94 -6.75
N GLU A 29 20.20 6.11 -7.68
CA GLU A 29 21.62 6.30 -7.38
C GLU A 29 21.90 7.69 -6.81
N VAL A 30 22.76 7.76 -5.80
CA VAL A 30 23.23 9.01 -5.21
C VAL A 30 24.46 9.49 -5.96
N THR A 31 24.32 10.57 -6.74
CA THR A 31 25.40 11.10 -7.60
C THR A 31 25.98 12.45 -7.17
N GLN A 32 25.39 13.08 -6.13
CA GLN A 32 25.73 14.45 -5.68
C GLN A 32 26.15 14.49 -4.19
N PHE A 33 26.68 13.38 -3.67
CA PHE A 33 27.26 13.27 -2.33
C PHE A 33 28.58 12.50 -2.40
N ASP A 34 29.48 12.74 -1.45
CA ASP A 34 30.66 11.88 -1.27
C ASP A 34 30.22 10.55 -0.66
N THR A 35 30.30 9.48 -1.45
CA THR A 35 29.97 8.11 -1.04
C THR A 35 31.23 7.25 -0.80
N GLY A 36 32.41 7.87 -0.83
CA GLY A 36 33.69 7.18 -0.78
C GLY A 36 33.85 6.18 -1.95
N PRO A 37 34.33 4.95 -1.70
CA PRO A 37 34.55 3.96 -2.75
C PRO A 37 33.27 3.24 -3.22
N CYS A 38 32.10 3.55 -2.64
CA CYS A 38 30.87 2.79 -2.84
C CYS A 38 29.92 3.47 -3.83
N GLN A 39 29.17 2.66 -4.60
CA GLN A 39 27.94 3.10 -5.27
C GLN A 39 26.79 3.02 -4.25
N LEU A 40 26.15 4.15 -3.99
CA LEU A 40 25.05 4.25 -3.02
C LEU A 40 23.72 4.43 -3.75
N PHE A 41 22.72 3.65 -3.33
CA PHE A 41 21.36 3.74 -3.86
C PHE A 41 20.36 3.96 -2.73
N LEU A 42 19.30 4.71 -3.03
CA LEU A 42 18.16 4.95 -2.16
C LEU A 42 16.94 4.20 -2.70
N LYS A 43 16.30 3.38 -1.85
CA LYS A 43 15.00 2.78 -2.13
C LYS A 43 13.91 3.70 -1.57
N LEU A 44 13.20 4.40 -2.46
CA LEU A 44 12.32 5.52 -2.10
C LEU A 44 10.93 5.07 -1.62
N GLU A 45 10.88 4.40 -0.48
CA GLU A 45 9.64 3.86 0.10
C GLU A 45 8.63 4.90 0.57
N ASN A 46 9.02 6.16 0.64
CA ASN A 46 8.10 7.28 0.83
C ASN A 46 7.19 7.54 -0.39
N GLN A 47 7.45 6.88 -1.52
CA GLN A 47 6.62 6.97 -2.73
C GLN A 47 5.50 5.93 -2.79
N ASN A 48 5.35 5.06 -1.78
CA ASN A 48 4.09 4.33 -1.65
C ASN A 48 2.93 5.34 -1.40
N PRO A 49 1.67 5.02 -1.76
CA PRO A 49 0.56 5.98 -1.71
C PRO A 49 0.28 6.64 -0.35
N GLY A 50 0.47 5.92 0.74
CA GLY A 50 0.38 6.39 2.13
C GLY A 50 1.64 7.12 2.61
N GLY A 51 2.64 7.27 1.75
CA GLY A 51 3.81 8.12 1.98
C GLY A 51 4.93 7.45 2.79
N SER A 52 4.86 6.15 3.06
CA SER A 52 5.90 5.45 3.80
C SER A 52 5.98 3.95 3.49
N ILE A 53 7.06 3.32 3.98
CA ILE A 53 7.25 1.87 3.92
C ILE A 53 6.11 1.07 4.60
N LYS A 54 5.36 1.70 5.52
CA LYS A 54 4.33 1.01 6.32
C LYS A 54 3.17 0.50 5.47
N ASP A 55 2.95 1.06 4.29
CA ASP A 55 1.93 0.61 3.36
C ASP A 55 2.09 -0.87 3.00
N ARG A 56 3.33 -1.33 2.81
CA ARG A 56 3.62 -2.73 2.44
C ARG A 56 3.18 -3.71 3.53
N ILE A 57 3.57 -3.43 4.76
CA ILE A 57 3.29 -4.32 5.88
C ILE A 57 1.81 -4.24 6.28
N ALA A 58 1.21 -3.06 6.22
CA ALA A 58 -0.23 -2.91 6.45
C ALA A 58 -1.04 -3.74 5.45
N LEU A 59 -0.72 -3.65 4.14
CA LEU A 59 -1.38 -4.46 3.12
C LEU A 59 -1.21 -5.96 3.41
N SER A 60 0.03 -6.41 3.62
CA SER A 60 0.34 -7.83 3.85
C SER A 60 -0.35 -8.38 5.11
N MET A 61 -0.41 -7.60 6.19
CA MET A 61 -1.06 -7.99 7.45
C MET A 61 -2.58 -8.13 7.30
N ILE A 62 -3.21 -7.19 6.59
CA ILE A 62 -4.66 -7.21 6.35
C ILE A 62 -5.03 -8.36 5.43
N GLU A 63 -4.32 -8.55 4.31
CA GLU A 63 -4.57 -9.65 3.37
C GLU A 63 -4.41 -11.02 4.06
N ALA A 64 -3.39 -11.18 4.90
CA ALA A 64 -3.21 -12.40 5.67
C ALA A 64 -4.36 -12.63 6.68
N ALA A 65 -4.76 -11.59 7.42
CA ALA A 65 -5.84 -11.69 8.40
C ALA A 65 -7.19 -12.00 7.73
N GLU A 66 -7.46 -11.46 6.54
CA GLU A 66 -8.64 -11.77 5.74
C GLU A 66 -8.60 -13.21 5.20
N ALA A 67 -7.45 -13.65 4.67
CA ALA A 67 -7.27 -15.01 4.16
C ALA A 67 -7.41 -16.08 5.25
N ASP A 68 -6.91 -15.80 6.45
CA ASP A 68 -7.01 -16.69 7.62
C ASP A 68 -8.38 -16.63 8.31
N GLY A 69 -9.25 -15.69 7.92
CA GLY A 69 -10.58 -15.49 8.50
C GLY A 69 -10.58 -14.78 9.87
N ASN A 70 -9.43 -14.28 10.32
CA ASN A 70 -9.26 -13.50 11.54
C ASN A 70 -9.84 -12.09 11.42
N LEU A 71 -9.87 -11.54 10.19
CA LEU A 71 -10.54 -10.29 9.87
C LEU A 71 -11.68 -10.56 8.89
N GLN A 72 -12.88 -10.05 9.22
CA GLN A 72 -14.10 -10.23 8.43
C GLN A 72 -14.68 -8.87 8.07
N PRO A 73 -15.56 -8.78 7.03
CA PRO A 73 -16.24 -7.54 6.70
C PRO A 73 -16.94 -6.92 7.91
N GLY A 74 -16.66 -5.64 8.18
CA GLY A 74 -17.17 -4.91 9.35
C GLY A 74 -16.37 -5.14 10.64
N GLY A 75 -15.29 -5.92 10.60
CA GLY A 75 -14.35 -6.07 11.70
C GLY A 75 -13.58 -4.78 12.00
N THR A 76 -13.10 -4.65 13.23
CA THR A 76 -12.33 -3.49 13.69
C THR A 76 -10.85 -3.83 13.78
N VAL A 77 -10.01 -3.02 13.12
CA VAL A 77 -8.55 -3.08 13.24
C VAL A 77 -8.11 -2.10 14.32
N VAL A 78 -7.24 -2.54 15.23
CA VAL A 78 -6.63 -1.70 16.27
C VAL A 78 -5.13 -1.84 16.15
N GLU A 79 -4.42 -0.72 16.05
CA GLU A 79 -2.96 -0.67 15.93
C GLU A 79 -2.42 0.34 16.94
N ALA A 80 -1.36 -0.04 17.66
CA ALA A 80 -0.72 0.79 18.67
C ALA A 80 0.52 1.51 18.10
N THR A 81 0.30 2.48 17.23
CA THR A 81 1.35 3.36 16.68
C THR A 81 0.93 4.82 16.75
N ALA A 82 1.91 5.71 16.92
CA ALA A 82 1.74 7.15 16.70
C ALA A 82 1.81 7.48 15.21
#